data_AF-A0A3D3G057-F1
#
_entry.id   AF-A0A3D3G057-F1
#
_cell.length_a   1.000
_cell.length_b   1.000
_cell.length_c   1.000
_cell.angle_alpha   90.00
_cell.angle_beta   90.00
_cell.angle_gamma   90.00
#
_symmetry.space_group_name_H-M   'P 1'
#
loop_
_entity.id
_entity.type
_entity.pdbx_description
1 polymer ?
#
loop_
_entity_poly.entity_id
_entity_poly.type
_entity_poly.pdbx_seq_one_letter_code
_entity_poly.pdbx_strand_id
1 'polypeptide(L)'
;QELAENEMNVARYNLKRKAWVAALERAQWVVEHYPQTPQIPEALATMAYAYDKLGDQASSQQYVDVLKLNYPELVRSNGSVNLRAARKDASLLNRATLGIFGREAKNSTASEVSQETSSHSSEERSWLNRLSLGMLGKSENGQQHTPMLAKPPADIATETPNE
;
A
#
# COMPACT_ATOMS: atom_id res chain seq x y z
N GLN A 1 -0.37 -9.29 17.63
CA GLN A 1 0.19 -9.31 16.26
C GLN A 1 1.19 -8.17 16.06
N GLU A 2 0.82 -6.90 16.24
CA GLU A 2 1.72 -5.74 16.03
C GLU A 2 3.06 -5.84 16.75
N LEU A 3 3.09 -6.30 18.00
CA LEU A 3 4.34 -6.53 18.74
C LEU A 3 5.28 -7.52 18.04
N ALA A 4 4.76 -8.64 17.52
CA ALA A 4 5.57 -9.61 16.77
C ALA A 4 6.11 -9.02 15.45
N GLU A 5 5.31 -8.19 14.77
CA GLU A 5 5.75 -7.47 13.57
C GLU A 5 6.83 -6.42 13.91
N ASN A 6 6.71 -5.72 15.03
CA ASN A 6 7.75 -4.80 15.52
C ASN A 6 9.08 -5.54 15.78
N GLU A 7 9.01 -6.67 16.48
CA GLU A 7 10.18 -7.51 16.73
C GLU A 7 10.84 -8.02 15.44
N MET A 8 10.05 -8.49 14.48
CA MET A 8 10.58 -8.89 13.17
C MET A 8 11.11 -7.71 12.36
N ASN A 9 10.59 -6.49 12.51
CA ASN A 9 11.19 -5.30 11.90
C ASN A 9 12.59 -5.01 12.47
N VAL A 10 12.80 -5.14 13.78
CA VAL A 10 14.13 -5.03 14.41
C VAL A 10 15.04 -6.18 13.97
N ALA A 11 14.55 -7.41 13.92
CA ALA A 11 15.31 -8.57 13.42
C ALA A 11 15.80 -8.35 11.98
N ARG A 12 14.92 -7.93 11.06
CA ARG A 12 15.27 -7.58 9.66
C ARG A 12 16.33 -6.47 9.58
N TYR A 13 16.30 -5.50 10.48
CA TYR A 13 17.29 -4.41 10.54
C TYR A 13 18.66 -4.93 10.99
N ASN A 14 18.69 -5.79 12.00
CA ASN A 14 19.91 -6.42 12.50
C ASN A 14 20.52 -7.39 11.47
N LEU A 15 19.71 -8.17 10.76
CA LEU A 15 20.15 -8.99 9.61
C LEU A 15 20.83 -8.14 8.51
N LYS A 16 20.25 -6.99 8.12
CA LYS A 16 20.88 -6.07 7.14
C LYS A 16 22.26 -5.57 7.60
N ARG A 17 22.46 -5.44 8.91
CA ARG A 17 23.71 -5.00 9.55
C ARG A 17 24.68 -6.12 9.90
N LYS A 18 24.36 -7.38 9.57
CA LYS A 18 25.11 -8.59 9.98
C LYS A 18 25.22 -8.80 11.50
N ALA A 19 24.32 -8.19 12.28
CA ALA A 19 24.24 -8.35 13.72
C ALA A 19 23.43 -9.61 14.06
N TRP A 20 24.02 -10.79 13.82
CA TRP A 20 23.30 -12.07 13.83
C TRP A 20 22.70 -12.43 15.19
N VAL A 21 23.44 -12.24 16.29
CA VAL A 21 22.95 -12.48 17.66
C VAL A 21 21.73 -11.59 17.95
N ALA A 22 21.83 -10.29 17.68
CA ALA A 22 20.74 -9.34 17.87
C ALA A 22 19.59 -9.53 16.85
N ALA A 23 19.72 -10.36 15.82
CA ALA A 23 18.60 -10.78 14.97
C ALA A 23 17.94 -12.07 15.51
N LEU A 24 18.76 -12.99 16.01
CA LEU A 24 18.35 -14.23 16.68
C LEU A 24 17.51 -13.94 17.92
N GLU A 25 17.97 -13.08 18.83
CA GLU A 25 17.27 -12.70 20.07
C GLU A 25 15.83 -12.23 19.83
N ARG A 26 15.63 -11.34 18.84
CA ARG A 26 14.30 -10.78 18.53
C ARG A 26 13.38 -11.81 17.85
N ALA A 27 13.96 -12.70 17.03
CA ALA A 27 13.22 -13.81 16.43
C ALA A 27 12.83 -14.89 17.47
N GLN A 28 13.74 -15.21 18.40
CA GLN A 28 13.47 -16.11 19.52
C GLN A 28 12.35 -15.55 20.41
N TRP A 29 12.41 -14.25 20.75
CA TRP A 29 11.36 -13.58 21.51
C TRP A 29 9.97 -13.71 20.86
N VAL A 30 9.90 -13.64 19.52
CA VAL A 30 8.64 -13.84 18.76
C VAL A 30 8.14 -15.29 18.87
N VAL A 31 9.03 -16.28 18.80
CA VAL A 31 8.66 -17.70 18.95
C VAL A 31 8.15 -18.00 20.36
N GLU A 32 8.81 -17.46 21.38
CA GLU A 32 8.46 -17.66 22.79
C GLU A 32 7.16 -16.94 23.20
N HIS A 33 7.03 -15.66 22.86
CA HIS A 33 5.94 -14.81 23.38
C HIS A 33 4.74 -14.69 22.43
N TYR A 34 4.93 -14.93 21.13
CA TYR A 34 3.89 -14.73 20.10
C TYR A 34 3.64 -15.96 19.19
N PRO A 35 3.58 -17.20 19.71
CA PRO A 35 3.49 -18.45 18.93
C PRO A 35 2.24 -18.64 18.06
N GLN A 36 1.28 -17.71 18.10
CA GLN A 36 0.05 -17.71 17.31
C GLN A 36 -0.02 -16.52 16.33
N THR A 37 1.13 -16.00 15.90
CA THR A 37 1.22 -14.86 14.97
C THR A 37 1.75 -15.26 13.59
N PRO A 38 1.33 -14.58 12.50
CA PRO A 38 1.81 -14.88 11.15
C PRO A 38 3.30 -14.53 10.93
N GLN A 39 3.97 -13.95 11.93
CA GLN A 39 5.40 -13.70 11.96
C GLN A 39 6.24 -14.94 12.30
N ILE A 40 5.65 -16.01 12.88
CA ILE A 40 6.37 -17.22 13.32
C ILE A 40 7.21 -17.87 12.21
N PRO A 41 6.74 -17.97 10.94
CA PRO A 41 7.59 -18.48 9.85
C PRO A 41 8.78 -17.57 9.52
N GLU A 42 8.64 -16.24 9.59
CA GLU A 42 9.79 -15.31 9.43
C GLU A 42 10.75 -15.39 10.63
N ALA A 43 10.23 -15.63 11.83
CA ALA A 43 11.02 -15.80 13.05
C ALA A 43 11.87 -17.07 12.98
N LEU A 44 11.26 -18.25 12.77
CA LEU A 44 11.98 -19.53 12.62
C LEU A 44 12.99 -19.48 11.46
N ALA A 45 12.62 -18.87 10.33
CA ALA A 45 13.53 -18.65 9.21
C ALA A 45 14.73 -17.74 9.56
N THR A 46 14.50 -16.72 10.42
CA THR A 46 15.55 -15.83 10.91
C THR A 46 16.47 -16.53 11.91
N MET A 47 15.93 -17.36 12.82
CA MET A 47 16.73 -18.14 13.77
C MET A 47 17.69 -19.07 13.04
N ALA A 48 17.17 -19.91 12.13
CA ALA A 48 17.97 -20.81 11.29
C ALA A 48 19.12 -20.08 10.56
N TYR A 49 18.80 -18.98 9.88
CA TYR A 49 19.81 -18.19 9.15
C TYR A 49 20.83 -17.52 10.09
N ALA A 50 20.41 -17.05 11.27
CA ALA A 50 21.31 -16.44 12.23
C ALA A 50 22.30 -17.46 12.82
N TYR A 51 21.83 -18.66 13.19
CA TYR A 51 22.71 -19.75 13.65
C TYR A 51 23.71 -20.18 12.58
N ASP A 52 23.28 -20.36 11.32
CA ASP A 52 24.17 -20.63 10.18
C ASP A 52 25.24 -19.52 10.03
N LYS A 53 24.86 -18.25 10.15
CA LYS A 53 25.79 -17.10 10.09
C LYS A 53 26.69 -16.95 11.34
N LEU A 54 26.36 -17.59 12.45
CA LEU A 54 27.20 -17.71 13.65
C LEU A 54 28.10 -18.95 13.64
N GLY A 55 27.90 -19.87 12.70
CA GLY A 55 28.65 -21.14 12.58
C GLY A 55 28.01 -22.32 13.31
N ASP A 56 26.90 -22.12 14.03
CA ASP A 56 26.15 -23.20 14.66
C ASP A 56 25.25 -23.90 13.63
N GLN A 57 25.86 -24.82 12.90
CA GLN A 57 25.17 -25.63 11.90
C GLN A 57 24.19 -26.64 12.54
N ALA A 58 24.35 -26.99 13.82
CA ALA A 58 23.47 -27.93 14.50
C ALA A 58 22.11 -27.28 14.83
N SER A 59 22.12 -26.13 15.50
CA SER A 59 20.90 -25.36 15.78
C SER A 59 20.27 -24.85 14.48
N SER A 60 21.07 -24.39 13.51
CA SER A 60 20.60 -24.05 12.16
C SER A 60 19.78 -25.18 11.53
N GLN A 61 20.33 -26.41 11.52
CA GLN A 61 19.67 -27.55 10.90
C GLN A 61 18.37 -27.95 11.62
N GLN A 62 18.33 -27.86 12.95
CA GLN A 62 17.09 -28.08 13.73
C GLN A 62 15.95 -27.14 13.29
N TYR A 63 16.21 -25.83 13.19
CA TYR A 63 15.20 -24.88 12.73
C TYR A 63 14.87 -25.07 11.23
N VAL A 64 15.83 -25.45 10.40
CA VAL A 64 15.57 -25.85 9.00
C VAL A 64 14.63 -27.05 8.92
N ASP A 65 14.74 -28.05 9.79
CA ASP A 65 13.88 -29.23 9.77
C ASP A 65 12.47 -28.93 10.30
N VAL A 66 12.32 -28.06 11.31
CA VAL A 66 11.01 -27.51 11.69
C VAL A 66 10.36 -26.76 10.52
N LEU A 67 11.14 -25.98 9.76
CA LEU A 67 10.64 -25.30 8.55
C LEU A 67 10.25 -26.29 7.45
N LYS A 68 11.04 -27.34 7.16
CA LYS A 68 10.67 -28.38 6.17
C LYS A 68 9.34 -29.06 6.49
N LEU A 69 9.04 -29.28 7.78
CA LEU A 69 7.83 -29.98 8.23
C LEU A 69 6.57 -29.12 8.17
N ASN A 70 6.67 -27.80 8.38
CA ASN A 70 5.51 -26.91 8.56
C ASN A 70 5.37 -25.84 7.47
N TYR A 71 6.48 -25.42 6.87
CA TYR A 71 6.61 -24.29 5.94
C TYR A 71 7.63 -24.60 4.81
N PRO A 72 7.46 -25.71 4.06
CA PRO A 72 8.46 -26.20 3.11
C PRO A 72 8.83 -25.18 2.01
N GLU A 73 7.93 -24.28 1.63
CA GLU A 73 8.16 -23.17 0.71
C GLU A 73 9.23 -22.17 1.20
N LEU A 74 9.54 -22.18 2.49
CA LEU A 74 10.59 -21.36 3.11
C LEU A 74 11.98 -22.03 3.08
N VAL A 75 12.09 -23.27 2.60
CA VAL A 75 13.36 -24.00 2.46
C VAL A 75 13.63 -24.28 0.99
N ARG A 76 14.83 -23.94 0.50
CA ARG A 76 15.23 -24.23 -0.89
C ARG A 76 15.66 -25.69 -1.04
N SER A 77 15.68 -26.18 -2.28
CA SER A 77 16.19 -27.51 -2.64
C SER A 77 17.64 -27.79 -2.21
N ASN A 78 18.45 -26.76 -1.94
CA ASN A 78 19.80 -26.87 -1.38
C ASN A 78 19.85 -26.77 0.16
N GLY A 79 18.71 -26.93 0.85
CA GLY A 79 18.59 -26.81 2.31
C GLY A 79 18.60 -25.38 2.86
N SER A 80 18.99 -24.37 2.08
CA SER A 80 19.12 -23.00 2.57
C SER A 80 17.76 -22.28 2.75
N VAL A 81 17.64 -21.51 3.82
CA VAL A 81 16.40 -20.80 4.18
C VAL A 81 16.11 -19.60 3.28
N ASN A 82 14.83 -19.41 2.95
CA ASN A 82 14.33 -18.40 2.04
C ASN A 82 13.70 -17.20 2.75
N LEU A 83 14.54 -16.39 3.42
CA LEU A 83 14.15 -15.14 4.10
C LEU A 83 13.32 -14.15 3.25
N ARG A 84 13.36 -14.25 1.91
CA ARG A 84 12.56 -13.39 1.00
C ARG A 84 11.16 -13.96 0.72
N ALA A 85 10.93 -15.26 0.91
CA ALA A 85 9.60 -15.83 1.00
C ALA A 85 9.01 -15.53 2.38
N ALA A 86 9.71 -15.89 3.46
CA ALA A 86 9.18 -15.83 4.83
C ALA A 86 8.63 -14.46 5.27
N ARG A 87 9.20 -13.36 4.77
CA ARG A 87 8.70 -11.99 5.00
C ARG A 87 7.37 -11.67 4.30
N LYS A 88 7.07 -12.36 3.20
CA LYS A 88 5.90 -12.07 2.36
C LYS A 88 4.63 -12.68 2.89
N ASP A 89 4.67 -13.86 3.51
CA ASP A 89 3.45 -14.64 3.74
C ASP A 89 2.51 -13.97 4.75
N ALA A 90 3.08 -13.32 5.80
CA ALA A 90 2.35 -12.42 6.68
C ALA A 90 1.67 -11.25 5.94
N SER A 91 2.26 -10.74 4.86
CA SER A 91 1.67 -9.68 4.02
C SER A 91 0.65 -10.20 3.00
N LEU A 92 0.71 -11.48 2.62
CA LEU A 92 -0.23 -12.08 1.65
C LEU A 92 -1.61 -12.24 2.27
N LEU A 93 -1.71 -12.61 3.55
CA LEU A 93 -2.97 -12.67 4.28
C LEU A 93 -3.67 -11.30 4.30
N ASN A 94 -2.96 -10.24 4.70
CA ASN A 94 -3.48 -8.86 4.71
C ASN A 94 -3.86 -8.35 3.30
N ARG A 95 -3.25 -8.88 2.24
CA ARG A 95 -3.62 -8.57 0.85
C ARG A 95 -4.82 -9.38 0.35
N ALA A 96 -5.06 -10.56 0.90
CA ALA A 96 -6.22 -11.39 0.55
C ALA A 96 -7.49 -10.86 1.23
N THR A 97 -7.44 -10.57 2.53
CA THR A 97 -8.60 -10.10 3.32
C THR A 97 -9.09 -8.70 2.92
N LEU A 98 -8.18 -7.84 2.45
CA LEU A 98 -8.50 -6.48 1.96
C LEU A 98 -8.50 -6.36 0.42
N GLY A 99 -8.31 -7.47 -0.30
CA GLY A 99 -8.00 -7.46 -1.74
C GLY A 99 -9.19 -7.42 -2.69
N ILE A 100 -10.39 -7.76 -2.21
CA ILE A 100 -11.57 -7.99 -3.06
C ILE A 100 -12.45 -6.75 -3.30
N PHE A 101 -12.06 -5.56 -2.82
CA PHE A 101 -12.72 -4.30 -3.14
C PHE A 101 -11.72 -3.14 -3.36
N GLY A 102 -11.65 -2.63 -4.60
CA GLY A 102 -11.33 -1.22 -4.87
C GLY A 102 -9.87 -0.75 -4.81
N ARG A 103 -8.92 -1.39 -5.54
CA ARG A 103 -7.58 -0.80 -5.78
C ARG A 103 -7.09 -0.90 -7.22
N GLU A 104 -7.63 -0.05 -8.09
CA GLU A 104 -7.10 0.21 -9.43
C GLU A 104 -6.77 1.69 -9.64
N ALA A 105 -5.52 2.08 -9.30
CA ALA A 105 -4.85 3.28 -9.82
C ALA A 105 -3.33 3.23 -9.52
N LYS A 106 -2.54 3.59 -10.53
CA LYS A 106 -1.05 3.67 -10.57
C LYS A 106 -0.48 4.44 -9.38
N ASN A 107 0.51 3.93 -8.64
CA ASN A 107 1.93 3.76 -8.98
C ASN A 107 2.71 5.07 -9.15
N SER A 108 3.66 5.33 -8.24
CA SER A 108 4.68 6.36 -8.34
C SER A 108 6.01 5.77 -8.78
N THR A 109 6.66 6.37 -9.81
CA THR A 109 8.11 6.63 -9.95
C THR A 109 8.44 7.00 -11.40
N ALA A 110 9.05 8.18 -11.59
CA ALA A 110 9.87 8.66 -12.71
C ALA A 110 9.37 8.63 -14.19
N SER A 111 9.56 9.77 -14.85
CA SER A 111 9.94 9.98 -16.27
C SER A 111 9.18 9.27 -17.41
N GLU A 112 8.38 10.01 -18.18
CA GLU A 112 8.84 10.63 -19.45
C GLU A 112 7.78 11.63 -19.99
N VAL A 113 7.98 12.21 -21.19
CA VAL A 113 7.35 13.47 -21.65
C VAL A 113 6.55 13.32 -22.96
N SER A 114 5.43 14.05 -23.02
CA SER A 114 4.58 14.41 -24.19
C SER A 114 3.75 13.34 -24.92
N GLN A 115 2.46 13.71 -25.10
CA GLN A 115 1.65 13.77 -26.33
C GLN A 115 1.92 12.75 -27.48
N GLU A 116 0.92 12.07 -28.07
CA GLU A 116 -0.56 12.06 -27.86
C GLU A 116 -1.15 10.69 -28.34
N THR A 117 -2.33 10.44 -28.94
CA THR A 117 -3.44 11.23 -29.54
C THR A 117 -4.76 10.42 -29.51
N SER A 118 -5.91 11.07 -29.78
CA SER A 118 -7.24 10.47 -30.05
C SER A 118 -7.36 9.80 -31.42
N SER A 119 -8.29 8.88 -31.74
CA SER A 119 -9.27 8.07 -30.96
C SER A 119 -10.04 7.14 -31.92
N HIS A 120 -10.73 6.10 -31.41
CA HIS A 120 -11.99 5.66 -32.05
C HIS A 120 -13.04 5.18 -31.02
N SER A 121 -14.29 5.38 -31.40
CA SER A 121 -15.56 4.98 -30.75
C SER A 121 -15.76 3.44 -30.73
N SER A 122 -16.57 2.85 -29.86
CA SER A 122 -17.44 3.38 -28.78
C SER A 122 -17.98 2.23 -27.92
N GLU A 123 -18.20 2.48 -26.62
CA GLU A 123 -19.47 2.18 -25.94
C GLU A 123 -19.53 2.86 -24.55
N GLU A 124 -20.67 2.82 -23.88
CA GLU A 124 -20.99 3.78 -22.82
C GLU A 124 -20.25 3.58 -21.49
N ARG A 125 -19.56 4.65 -21.05
CA ARG A 125 -19.80 5.22 -19.70
C ARG A 125 -19.91 6.74 -19.77
N SER A 126 -20.96 7.19 -20.46
CA SER A 126 -21.41 8.58 -20.42
C SER A 126 -21.70 9.01 -18.98
N TRP A 127 -21.13 10.15 -18.60
CA TRP A 127 -21.71 11.04 -17.60
C TRP A 127 -21.62 12.43 -18.22
N LEU A 128 -22.69 12.93 -18.84
CA LEU A 128 -22.73 14.27 -19.45
C LEU A 128 -22.25 15.36 -18.46
N ASN A 129 -22.48 15.12 -17.16
CA ASN A 129 -22.06 15.95 -16.04
C ASN A 129 -20.53 16.03 -15.82
N ARG A 130 -19.71 15.25 -16.56
CA ARG A 130 -18.23 15.38 -16.59
C ARG A 130 -17.74 16.30 -17.71
N LEU A 131 -18.62 16.71 -18.63
CA LEU A 131 -18.26 17.45 -19.85
C LEU A 131 -18.81 18.89 -19.91
N SER A 132 -19.62 19.32 -18.93
CA SER A 132 -20.13 20.69 -18.88
C SER A 132 -19.06 21.74 -18.52
N LEU A 133 -17.97 21.33 -17.84
CA LEU A 133 -16.81 22.15 -17.42
C LEU A 133 -17.18 23.51 -16.77
N GLY A 134 -18.39 23.62 -16.22
CA GLY A 134 -18.95 24.84 -15.65
C GLY A 134 -19.36 25.95 -16.64
N MET A 135 -19.27 25.76 -17.97
CA MET A 135 -19.28 26.91 -18.91
C MET A 135 -19.94 26.68 -20.30
N LEU A 136 -21.21 26.29 -20.34
CA LEU A 136 -22.14 26.59 -21.44
C LEU A 136 -23.59 26.43 -20.91
N GLY A 137 -24.61 27.27 -21.19
CA GLY A 137 -24.78 28.32 -22.21
C GLY A 137 -25.94 27.93 -23.13
N LYS A 138 -27.22 28.14 -22.78
CA LYS A 138 -28.02 29.39 -22.85
C LYS A 138 -28.15 29.99 -24.27
N SER A 139 -29.22 29.62 -24.97
CA SER A 139 -30.11 30.44 -25.83
C SER A 139 -31.34 29.57 -26.24
N GLU A 140 -32.58 30.05 -26.11
CA GLU A 140 -33.44 30.61 -27.20
C GLU A 140 -33.88 29.57 -28.25
N ASN A 141 -35.13 29.48 -28.73
CA ASN A 141 -36.32 30.36 -28.66
C ASN A 141 -37.59 29.53 -28.33
N GLY A 142 -38.72 30.06 -27.88
CA GLY A 142 -39.11 31.47 -27.63
C GLY A 142 -40.57 31.71 -28.07
N GLN A 143 -41.17 32.85 -27.69
CA GLN A 143 -42.27 33.57 -28.38
C GLN A 143 -42.40 34.97 -27.75
N GLN A 144 -43.04 35.91 -28.45
CA GLN A 144 -42.90 37.36 -28.22
C GLN A 144 -44.08 37.94 -27.42
N HIS A 145 -43.87 39.10 -26.77
CA HIS A 145 -44.73 40.30 -26.92
C HIS A 145 -44.02 41.54 -26.29
N THR A 146 -44.42 42.75 -26.70
CA THR A 146 -43.71 44.03 -26.51
C THR A 146 -44.57 45.07 -25.72
N PRO A 147 -44.25 46.38 -25.66
CA PRO A 147 -43.20 46.99 -24.82
C PRO A 147 -43.68 48.20 -23.97
N MET A 148 -42.98 48.54 -22.86
CA MET A 148 -43.01 49.87 -22.16
C MET A 148 -41.87 49.91 -21.09
N LEU A 149 -41.00 50.94 -21.00
CA LEU A 149 -41.15 52.32 -20.43
C LEU A 149 -40.98 52.35 -18.88
N ALA A 150 -40.10 53.15 -18.21
CA ALA A 150 -38.91 53.94 -18.59
C ALA A 150 -38.11 54.48 -17.35
N LYS A 151 -36.80 54.78 -17.53
CA LYS A 151 -35.91 55.72 -16.77
C LYS A 151 -35.64 55.47 -15.23
N PRO A 152 -34.70 56.22 -14.56
CA PRO A 152 -33.88 55.71 -13.43
C PRO A 152 -33.88 56.70 -12.20
N PRO A 153 -32.76 56.97 -11.47
CA PRO A 153 -32.05 56.17 -10.45
C PRO A 153 -31.95 56.84 -9.05
N ALA A 154 -31.49 56.10 -8.03
CA ALA A 154 -30.95 56.52 -6.72
C ALA A 154 -30.35 55.27 -6.01
N ASP A 155 -29.41 55.27 -5.07
CA ASP A 155 -28.35 56.20 -4.59
C ASP A 155 -27.27 55.29 -3.90
N ILE A 156 -25.95 55.49 -4.04
CA ILE A 156 -25.02 56.40 -3.32
C ILE A 156 -24.79 56.04 -1.82
N ALA A 157 -23.52 56.15 -1.38
CA ALA A 157 -22.91 55.78 -0.08
C ALA A 157 -22.75 54.25 0.17
N THR A 158 -21.61 53.66 0.54
CA THR A 158 -20.35 54.02 1.26
C THR A 158 -20.39 54.02 2.79
N GLU A 159 -19.24 53.67 3.39
CA GLU A 159 -18.83 53.78 4.80
C GLU A 159 -19.15 52.61 5.77
N THR A 160 -18.17 51.71 5.90
CA THR A 160 -17.58 51.31 7.20
C THR A 160 -16.48 52.32 7.57
N PRO A 161 -15.88 52.38 8.80
CA PRO A 161 -15.76 51.31 9.81
C PRO A 161 -15.90 51.77 11.31
N ASN A 162 -15.38 50.93 12.21
CA ASN A 162 -15.32 51.05 13.69
C ASN A 162 -16.64 50.69 14.41
N GLU A 163 -16.62 50.14 15.62
CA GLU A 163 -15.48 49.85 16.53
C GLU A 163 -15.07 48.35 16.56
#